data_AF-X1VD81-F1
#
_entry.id   AF-X1VD81-F1
#
_cell.length_a   1.000
_cell.length_b   1.000
_cell.length_c   1.000
_cell.angle_alpha   90.00
_cell.angle_beta   90.00
_cell.angle_gamma   90.00
#
_symmetry.space_group_name_H-M   'P 1'
#
loop_
_entity.id
_entity.type
_entity.pdbx_description
1 polymer ?
#
loop_
_entity_poly.entity_id
_entity_poly.type
_entity_poly.pdbx_seq_one_letter_code
_entity_poly.pdbx_strand_id
1 'polypeptide(L)' 'IQIKYNGEISNYDTNALKAAVLGGLLEEVSEERVNLVNANVVAAQRGLTVVEQKEAICENYASLITVEVTTSTG' A
#
# COMPACT_ATOMS: atom_id res chain seq x y z
N ILE A 1 5.19 -3.96 5.03
CA ILE A 1 3.84 -3.46 4.64
C ILE A 1 3.31 -4.38 3.57
N GLN A 2 2.15 -4.99 3.81
CA GLN A 2 1.49 -5.84 2.84
C GLN A 2 0.16 -5.22 2.44
N ILE A 3 -0.10 -5.14 1.14
CA ILE A 3 -1.35 -4.63 0.59
C ILE A 3 -1.96 -5.73 -0.27
N LYS A 4 -3.16 -6.18 0.11
CA LYS A 4 -3.94 -7.17 -0.63
C LYS A 4 -5.11 -6.49 -1.32
N TYR A 5 -5.26 -6.76 -2.60
CA TYR A 5 -6.33 -6.27 -3.45
C TYR A 5 -7.16 -7.47 -3.90
N ASN A 6 -8.37 -7.60 -3.36
CA ASN A 6 -9.28 -8.70 -3.63
C ASN A 6 -10.51 -8.22 -4.42
N GLY A 7 -10.96 -9.03 -5.39
CA GLY A 7 -12.14 -8.75 -6.21
C GLY A 7 -11.82 -7.85 -7.40
N GLU A 8 -12.80 -7.06 -7.86
CA GLU A 8 -12.71 -6.29 -9.11
C GLU A 8 -11.54 -5.29 -9.11
N ILE A 9 -11.19 -4.72 -7.96
CA ILE A 9 -10.09 -3.75 -7.81
C ILE A 9 -8.72 -4.30 -8.23
N SER A 10 -8.55 -5.63 -8.18
CA SER A 10 -7.32 -6.29 -8.65
C SER A 10 -7.06 -6.09 -10.16
N ASN A 11 -8.11 -5.83 -10.94
CA ASN A 11 -8.03 -5.59 -12.39
C ASN A 11 -7.63 -4.16 -12.77
N TYR A 12 -7.54 -3.26 -11.79
CA TYR A 12 -7.20 -1.85 -12.02
C TYR A 12 -5.73 -1.57 -11.68
N ASP A 13 -5.26 -0.40 -12.11
CA ASP A 13 -3.97 0.13 -11.66
C ASP A 13 -4.07 0.53 -10.18
N THR A 14 -3.33 -0.20 -9.34
CA THR A 14 -3.32 -0.03 -7.88
C THR A 14 -2.19 0.88 -7.40
N ASN A 15 -1.36 1.42 -8.30
CA ASN A 15 -0.25 2.30 -7.92
C ASN A 15 -0.73 3.52 -7.13
N ALA A 16 -1.86 4.11 -7.51
CA ALA A 16 -2.42 5.24 -6.79
C ALA A 16 -2.86 4.88 -5.37
N LEU A 17 -3.44 3.68 -5.19
CA LEU A 17 -3.83 3.16 -3.88
C LEU A 17 -2.61 2.87 -3.02
N LYS A 18 -1.59 2.24 -3.60
CA LYS A 18 -0.32 1.99 -2.93
C LYS A 18 0.31 3.29 -2.44
N ALA A 19 0.41 4.29 -3.31
CA ALA A 19 0.97 5.58 -2.95
C ALA A 19 0.13 6.33 -1.91
N ALA A 20 -1.20 6.21 -1.95
CA ALA A 20 -2.07 6.78 -0.92
C ALA A 20 -1.86 6.12 0.44
N VAL A 21 -1.71 4.79 0.48
CA VAL A 21 -1.39 4.04 1.72
C VAL A 21 -0.03 4.47 2.28
N LEU A 22 0.99 4.49 1.42
CA LEU A 22 2.34 4.91 1.82
C LEU A 22 2.38 6.39 2.21
N GLY A 23 1.65 7.24 1.49
CA GLY A 23 1.47 8.66 1.80
C GLY A 23 0.89 8.81 3.21
N GLY A 24 -0.27 8.22 3.48
CA GLY A 24 -0.90 8.32 4.80
C GLY A 24 -0.04 7.77 5.95
N LEU A 25 0.71 6.69 5.71
CA LEU A 25 1.60 6.10 6.73
C LEU A 25 2.89 6.90 6.94
N LEU A 26 3.40 7.56 5.90
CA LEU A 26 4.71 8.21 5.93
C LEU A 26 4.64 9.73 6.03
N GLU A 27 3.49 10.36 5.78
CA GLU A 27 3.34 11.82 5.74
C GLU A 27 3.68 12.49 7.07
N GLU A 28 3.31 11.91 8.21
CA GLU A 28 3.68 12.46 9.53
C GLU A 28 5.13 12.23 9.92
N VAL A 29 5.75 11.17 9.40
CA VAL A 29 7.11 10.76 9.78
C VAL A 29 8.17 11.17 8.77
N SER A 30 7.77 11.74 7.63
CA SER A 30 8.62 12.12 6.51
C SER A 30 8.86 13.62 6.46
N GLU A 31 10.14 14.02 6.36
CA GLU A 31 10.53 15.42 6.13
C GLU A 31 10.19 15.89 4.71
N GLU A 32 10.20 14.97 3.74
CA GLU A 32 9.75 15.26 2.37
C GLU A 32 8.27 14.91 2.18
N ARG A 33 7.57 15.69 1.35
CA ARG A 33 6.20 15.36 0.93
C ARG A 33 6.17 14.07 0.12
N VAL A 34 5.39 13.11 0.62
CA VAL A 34 5.13 11.85 -0.06
C VAL A 34 4.03 12.04 -1.10
N ASN A 35 4.25 11.56 -2.32
CA ASN A 35 3.37 11.67 -3.47
C ASN A 35 3.36 10.38 -4.31
N LEU A 36 2.56 10.35 -5.37
CA LEU A 36 2.36 9.17 -6.22
C LEU A 36 3.66 8.59 -6.82
N VAL A 37 4.64 9.46 -7.04
CA VAL A 37 5.89 9.12 -7.74
C VAL A 37 6.98 8.70 -6.76
N ASN A 38 7.15 9.43 -5.66
CA ASN A 38 8.22 9.17 -4.70
C ASN A 38 7.83 8.21 -3.56
N ALA A 39 6.55 7.89 -3.33
CA ALA A 39 6.13 7.06 -2.20
C ALA A 39 6.88 5.73 -2.07
N ASN A 40 7.07 5.03 -3.19
CA ASN A 40 7.82 3.77 -3.21
C ASN A 40 9.29 3.97 -2.86
N VAL A 41 9.89 5.07 -3.33
CA VAL A 41 11.30 5.40 -3.09
C VAL A 41 11.50 5.78 -1.62
N VAL A 42 10.64 6.63 -1.08
CA VAL A 42 10.66 7.06 0.33
C VAL A 42 10.50 5.85 1.25
N ALA A 43 9.58 4.94 0.94
CA ALA A 43 9.41 3.70 1.71
C ALA A 43 10.67 2.83 1.67
N ALA A 44 11.26 2.62 0.50
CA ALA A 44 12.47 1.81 0.34
C ALA A 44 13.69 2.43 1.05
N GLN A 45 13.87 3.75 0.97
CA GLN A 45 14.95 4.47 1.67
C GLN A 45 14.86 4.34 3.19
N ARG A 46 13.64 4.19 3.72
CA ARG A 46 13.38 3.95 5.14
C ARG A 46 13.48 2.48 5.55
N GLY A 47 13.88 1.60 4.63
CA GLY A 47 13.97 0.16 4.87
C GLY A 47 12.62 -0.54 4.93
N LEU A 48 11.53 0.12 4.51
CA LEU A 48 10.20 -0.48 4.48
C LEU A 48 10.04 -1.33 3.22
N THR A 49 9.77 -2.61 3.42
CA THR A 49 9.42 -3.51 2.31
C THR A 49 7.91 -3.46 2.09
N VAL A 50 7.50 -3.15 0.86
CA VAL A 50 6.10 -3.11 0.44
C VAL A 50 5.82 -4.29 -0.48
N VAL A 51 4.89 -5.14 -0.07
CA VAL A 51 4.45 -6.32 -0.84
C VAL A 51 3.02 -6.09 -1.29
N GLU A 52 2.77 -6.22 -2.58
CA GLU A 52 1.43 -6.16 -3.15
C GLU A 52 0.98 -7.57 -3.56
N GLN A 53 -0.26 -7.90 -3.21
CA GLN A 53 -0.91 -9.14 -3.62
C GLN A 53 -2.24 -8.81 -4.25
N LYS A 54 -2.50 -9.41 -5.41
CA LYS A 54 -3.74 -9.23 -6.16
C LYS A 54 -4.44 -10.56 -6.34
N GLU A 55 -5.73 -10.58 -6.07
CA GLU A 55 -6.55 -11.77 -6.21
C GLU A 55 -7.92 -11.39 -6.77
N ALA A 56 -8.26 -11.94 -7.94
CA ALA A 56 -9.48 -11.58 -8.65
C ALA A 56 -10.76 -12.08 -7.94
N ILE A 57 -10.62 -13.03 -7.03
CA ILE A 57 -11.72 -13.66 -6.32
C ILE A 57 -11.87 -12.98 -4.95
N CYS A 58 -13.08 -12.55 -4.63
CA CYS A 58 -13.46 -12.09 -3.29
C CYS A 58 -14.84 -12.68 -2.97
N GLU A 59 -14.93 -13.47 -1.91
CA GLU A 59 -16.16 -14.23 -1.61
C GLU A 59 -17.28 -13.36 -1.00
N ASN A 60 -16.92 -12.28 -0.29
CA ASN A 60 -17.86 -11.52 0.54
C ASN A 60 -18.10 -10.07 0.08
N TYR A 61 -17.29 -9.54 -0.84
CA TYR A 61 -17.35 -8.15 -1.29
C TYR A 61 -17.00 -8.02 -2.77
N ALA A 62 -17.54 -6.98 -3.44
CA ALA A 62 -17.19 -6.68 -4.84
C ALA A 62 -15.71 -6.25 -4.98
N SER A 63 -15.19 -5.54 -4.00
CA SER A 63 -13.77 -5.18 -3.90
C SER A 63 -13.39 -5.01 -2.44
N LEU A 64 -12.23 -5.56 -2.05
CA LEU A 64 -11.69 -5.46 -0.70
C LEU A 64 -10.21 -5.11 -0.79
N ILE A 65 -9.80 -4.12 0.01
CA ILE A 65 -8.40 -3.75 0.19
C ILE A 65 -8.03 -4.07 1.63
N THR A 66 -6.99 -4.87 1.82
CA THR A 66 -6.42 -5.14 3.14
C THR A 66 -5.02 -4.57 3.21
N VAL A 67 -4.79 -3.71 4.20
CA VAL A 67 -3.46 -3.15 4.48
C VAL A 67 -3.00 -3.70 5.82
N GLU A 68 -1.85 -4.37 5.80
CA GLU A 68 -1.20 -4.92 6.98
C GLU A 68 0.16 -4.27 7.17
N VAL A 69 0.36 -3.68 8.34
CA VAL A 69 1.60 -2.98 8.71
C VAL A 69 2.18 -3.72 9.90
N THR A 70 3.35 -4.29 9.70
CA THR A 70 4.14 -4.90 10.78
C THR A 70 5.25 -3.91 11.14
N THR A 71 5.32 -3.54 12.41
CA THR A 71 6.38 -2.68 12.92
C THR A 71 7.43 -3.53 13.65
N SER A 72 8.63 -2.99 13.88
CA SER A 72 9.66 -3.68 14.67
C SER A 72 9.23 -3.97 16.11
N THR A 73 8.19 -3.30 16.59
CA THR A 73 7.59 -3.45 17.92
C THR A 73 6.31 -4.31 17.94
N GLY A 74 5.86 -4.83 16.79
CA GLY A 74 4.55 -5.45 16.59
C GLY A 74 3.75 -4.66 15.57
#